data_AF-A0A7V9BC35-F1
#
_entry.id   AF-A0A7V9BC35-F1
#
_cell.length_a   1.000
_cell.length_b   1.000
_cell.length_c   1.000
_cell.angle_alpha   90.00
_cell.angle_beta   90.00
_cell.angle_gamma   90.00
#
_symmetry.space_group_name_H-M   'P 1'
#
loop_
_entity.id
_entity.type
_entity.pdbx_description
1 polymer ?
#
loop_
_entity_poly.entity_id
_entity_poly.type
_entity_poly.pdbx_seq_one_letter_code
_entity_poly.pdbx_strand_id
1 'polypeptide(L)'
;MERASLIRSRRGVQAVVILGSAVAGAIGLAACGDTVGYSEGTGDRIRGKELFTQGCGSCHALADAGTRTRIGPNLDYAFVQSRLDGLGETTIQQVVRGQIAYPVTDPSTDQVGMPADIFEGQDAEDVATYVAAVAGLDASGNPFDPANPPKPKPPAGGE
;
A
#
# COMPACT_ATOMS: atom_id res chain seq x y z
N MET A 1 -16.05 -61.47 -57.54
CA MET A 1 -16.09 -61.83 -56.12
C MET A 1 -15.26 -60.80 -55.37
N GLU A 2 -15.97 -59.83 -54.81
CA GLU A 2 -15.50 -58.92 -53.76
C GLU A 2 -14.94 -59.70 -52.58
N ARG A 3 -13.87 -59.18 -51.95
CA ARG A 3 -13.77 -59.08 -50.49
C ARG A 3 -12.54 -58.27 -50.06
N ALA A 4 -12.87 -57.16 -49.42
CA ALA A 4 -12.15 -56.40 -48.41
C ALA A 4 -10.91 -57.06 -47.77
N SER A 5 -9.89 -56.24 -47.51
CA SER A 5 -9.46 -56.03 -46.13
C SER A 5 -8.65 -54.75 -46.01
N LEU A 6 -9.12 -53.92 -45.08
CA LEU A 6 -8.41 -52.82 -44.44
C LEU A 6 -7.08 -53.33 -43.84
N ILE A 7 -6.13 -52.41 -43.61
CA ILE A 7 -5.45 -52.15 -42.32
C ILE A 7 -4.07 -51.51 -42.57
N ARG A 8 -4.02 -50.19 -42.31
CA ARG A 8 -3.10 -49.51 -41.37
C ARG A 8 -1.59 -49.66 -41.62
N SER A 9 -0.93 -48.53 -41.89
CA SER A 9 0.08 -48.01 -40.96
C SER A 9 0.69 -46.67 -41.41
N ARG A 10 0.37 -45.62 -40.64
CA ARG A 10 1.30 -44.67 -40.00
C ARG A 10 2.53 -44.24 -40.81
N ARG A 11 2.56 -42.95 -41.15
CA ARG A 11 3.53 -41.98 -40.58
C ARG A 11 3.25 -40.61 -41.19
N GLY A 12 2.68 -39.72 -40.37
CA GLY A 12 2.50 -38.33 -40.74
C GLY A 12 3.86 -37.69 -40.98
N VAL A 13 4.10 -37.28 -42.22
CA VAL A 13 5.15 -36.34 -42.56
C VAL A 13 4.47 -34.98 -42.60
N GLN A 14 4.33 -34.36 -41.43
CA GLN A 14 4.14 -32.93 -41.38
C GLN A 14 5.49 -32.30 -41.69
N ALA A 15 5.60 -31.67 -42.85
CA ALA A 15 6.76 -30.89 -43.23
C ALA A 15 6.30 -29.54 -43.77
N VAL A 16 6.98 -28.52 -43.28
CA VAL A 16 7.00 -27.13 -43.74
C VAL A 16 5.89 -26.24 -43.15
N VAL A 17 6.06 -25.86 -41.88
CA VAL A 17 5.65 -24.53 -41.42
C VAL A 17 6.86 -23.61 -41.59
N ILE A 18 6.67 -22.58 -42.40
CA ILE A 18 7.68 -21.61 -42.82
C ILE A 18 8.14 -20.78 -41.62
N LEU A 19 9.45 -20.77 -41.39
CA LEU A 19 10.16 -19.79 -40.57
C LEU A 19 9.96 -18.39 -41.17
N GLY A 20 9.36 -17.50 -40.41
CA GLY A 20 9.23 -16.08 -40.72
C GLY A 20 9.30 -15.27 -39.44
N SER A 21 10.52 -15.08 -38.92
CA SER A 21 10.84 -14.23 -37.79
C SER A 21 10.47 -12.77 -38.11
N ALA A 22 9.34 -12.29 -37.59
CA ALA A 22 9.01 -10.87 -37.55
C ALA A 22 9.20 -10.37 -36.12
N VAL A 23 10.36 -9.73 -35.94
CA VAL A 23 10.85 -8.97 -34.79
C VAL A 23 9.73 -8.43 -33.89
N ALA A 24 9.75 -8.88 -32.64
CA ALA A 24 9.02 -8.28 -31.53
C ALA A 24 9.46 -6.82 -31.39
N GLY A 25 8.60 -5.89 -31.81
CA GLY A 25 8.72 -4.48 -31.47
C GLY A 25 8.36 -4.29 -30.00
N ALA A 26 9.29 -4.62 -29.09
CA ALA A 26 9.21 -4.19 -27.71
C ALA A 26 9.42 -2.66 -27.70
N ILE A 27 8.30 -1.93 -27.72
CA ILE A 27 8.29 -0.50 -27.45
C ILE A 27 8.64 -0.33 -25.96
N GLY A 28 9.93 -0.26 -25.67
CA GLY A 28 10.45 0.27 -24.42
C GLY A 28 10.27 1.77 -24.42
N LEU A 29 9.08 2.24 -24.04
CA LEU A 29 8.91 3.63 -23.64
C LEU A 29 9.57 3.79 -22.28
N ALA A 30 10.56 4.67 -22.24
CA ALA A 30 11.32 5.06 -21.07
C ALA A 30 10.39 5.28 -19.85
N ALA A 31 10.64 4.52 -18.79
CA ALA A 31 10.09 4.78 -17.46
C ALA A 31 10.78 6.02 -16.89
N CYS A 32 10.27 7.20 -17.24
CA CYS A 32 10.62 8.43 -16.57
C CYS A 32 9.85 8.48 -15.24
N GLY A 33 10.38 7.80 -14.21
CA GLY A 33 9.89 7.83 -12.84
C GLY A 33 9.12 6.56 -12.43
N ASP A 34 9.58 5.91 -11.37
CA ASP A 34 8.85 4.86 -10.66
C ASP A 34 7.66 5.49 -9.92
N THR A 35 6.63 5.89 -10.68
CA THR A 35 5.44 6.44 -10.05
C THR A 35 4.69 5.32 -9.34
N VAL A 36 4.49 5.42 -8.02
CA VAL A 36 3.55 4.53 -7.35
C VAL A 36 2.16 4.73 -7.94
N GLY A 37 1.53 3.63 -8.34
CA GLY A 37 0.19 3.62 -8.90
C GLY A 37 -0.88 3.92 -7.85
N TYR A 38 -2.13 3.95 -8.30
CA TYR A 38 -3.27 4.03 -7.38
C TYR A 38 -3.28 2.78 -6.50
N SER A 39 -3.36 2.98 -5.19
CA SER A 39 -3.45 1.88 -4.23
C SER A 39 -4.77 1.12 -4.44
N GLU A 40 -4.71 -0.21 -4.38
CA GLU A 40 -5.84 -1.07 -4.72
C GLU A 40 -6.90 -1.13 -3.62
N GLY A 41 -6.63 -0.52 -2.45
CA GLY A 41 -7.55 -0.51 -1.32
C GLY A 41 -7.55 -1.82 -0.51
N THR A 42 -6.59 -2.72 -0.75
CA THR A 42 -6.66 -4.12 -0.28
C THR A 42 -5.35 -4.64 0.31
N GLY A 43 -4.73 -3.90 1.24
CA GLY A 43 -3.58 -4.40 2.01
C GLY A 43 -3.99 -5.18 3.27
N ASP A 44 -3.04 -5.94 3.83
CA ASP A 44 -3.20 -6.65 5.09
C ASP A 44 -3.00 -5.70 6.28
N ARG A 45 -4.08 -5.44 7.03
CA ARG A 45 -4.05 -4.53 8.18
C ARG A 45 -3.22 -5.06 9.35
N ILE A 46 -3.13 -6.38 9.55
CA ILE A 46 -2.34 -6.97 10.62
C ILE A 46 -0.86 -6.78 10.33
N ARG A 47 -0.45 -7.11 9.10
CA ARG A 47 0.90 -6.85 8.61
C ARG A 47 1.23 -5.36 8.63
N GLY A 48 0.30 -4.52 8.17
CA GLY A 48 0.46 -3.07 8.18
C GLY A 48 0.68 -2.48 9.56
N LYS A 49 -0.01 -2.99 10.59
CA LYS A 49 0.20 -2.59 11.99
C LYS A 49 1.58 -2.98 12.49
N GLU A 50 2.02 -4.20 12.20
CA GLU A 50 3.37 -4.66 12.54
C GLU A 50 4.43 -3.75 11.92
N LEU A 51 4.37 -3.54 10.60
CA LEU A 51 5.28 -2.66 9.86
C LEU A 51 5.25 -1.22 10.38
N PHE A 52 4.07 -0.68 10.69
CA PHE A 52 3.93 0.65 11.27
C PHE A 52 4.73 0.80 12.57
N THR A 53 4.67 -0.19 13.46
CA THR A 53 5.46 -0.14 14.71
C THR A 53 6.97 -0.21 14.46
N GLN A 54 7.40 -0.87 13.40
CA GLN A 54 8.81 -1.03 13.04
C GLN A 54 9.39 0.21 12.35
N GLY A 55 8.64 0.83 11.42
CA GLY A 55 9.15 1.90 10.55
C GLY A 55 8.61 3.30 10.82
N CYS A 56 7.42 3.42 11.45
CA CYS A 56 6.71 4.71 11.58
C CYS A 56 6.54 5.13 13.05
N GLY A 57 6.43 4.16 13.95
CA GLY A 57 6.03 4.36 15.34
C GLY A 57 7.01 5.15 16.22
N SER A 58 8.27 5.24 15.79
CA SER A 58 9.27 6.07 16.45
C SER A 58 9.03 7.56 16.23
N CYS A 59 8.36 7.96 15.15
CA CYS A 59 8.11 9.35 14.78
C CYS A 59 6.65 9.77 14.96
N HIS A 60 5.71 8.87 14.69
CA HIS A 60 4.27 9.16 14.68
C HIS A 60 3.53 8.57 15.88
N ALA A 61 2.61 9.36 16.41
CA ALA A 61 1.66 8.92 17.41
C ALA A 61 0.45 8.32 16.70
N LEU A 62 0.02 7.15 17.18
CA LEU A 62 -1.17 6.44 16.73
C LEU A 62 -1.61 5.51 17.86
N ALA A 63 -2.71 5.85 18.52
CA ALA A 63 -3.16 5.17 19.72
C ALA A 63 -3.44 3.67 19.48
N ASP A 64 -4.00 3.32 18.31
CA ASP A 64 -4.25 1.93 17.96
C ASP A 64 -2.94 1.11 17.89
N ALA A 65 -1.86 1.69 17.37
CA ALA A 65 -0.54 1.06 17.31
C ALA A 65 0.23 1.11 18.65
N GLY A 66 -0.29 1.82 19.66
CA GLY A 66 0.39 2.03 20.93
C GLY A 66 1.60 2.98 20.84
N THR A 67 1.73 3.75 19.76
CA THR A 67 2.84 4.68 19.54
C THR A 67 2.45 6.09 20.00
N ARG A 68 3.42 6.87 20.50
CA ARG A 68 3.14 8.13 21.20
C ARG A 68 4.04 9.31 20.83
N THR A 69 5.06 9.08 20.00
CA THR A 69 6.02 10.10 19.63
C THR A 69 5.39 11.11 18.66
N ARG A 70 5.80 12.38 18.72
CA ARG A 70 5.25 13.46 17.89
C ARG A 70 6.35 14.25 17.20
N ILE A 71 7.32 13.54 16.62
CA ILE A 71 8.28 14.14 15.68
C ILE A 71 7.54 14.42 14.38
N GLY A 72 6.81 13.41 13.88
CA GLY A 72 5.83 13.58 12.82
C GLY A 72 4.43 13.95 13.36
N PRO A 73 3.48 14.22 12.46
CA PRO A 73 2.08 14.41 12.82
C PRO A 73 1.52 13.28 13.69
N ASN A 74 0.64 13.65 14.62
CA ASN A 74 -0.16 12.66 15.33
C ASN A 74 -1.30 12.17 14.42
N LEU A 75 -1.27 10.89 14.08
CA LEU A 75 -2.18 10.28 13.12
C LEU A 75 -3.57 10.01 13.72
N ASP A 76 -3.72 10.06 15.05
CA ASP A 76 -5.04 10.11 15.67
C ASP A 76 -5.81 11.38 15.25
N TYR A 77 -5.12 12.42 14.74
CA TYR A 77 -5.74 13.71 14.37
C TYR A 77 -5.67 14.04 12.88
N ALA A 78 -4.66 13.54 12.18
CA ALA A 78 -4.31 13.97 10.82
C ALA A 78 -5.46 13.82 9.80
N PHE A 79 -6.41 12.91 10.04
CA PHE A 79 -7.53 12.62 9.13
C PHE A 79 -8.92 12.87 9.72
N VAL A 80 -9.04 13.47 10.91
CA VAL A 80 -10.35 13.73 11.53
C VAL A 80 -11.22 14.59 10.62
N GLN A 81 -10.68 15.71 10.12
CA GLN A 81 -11.45 16.59 9.23
C GLN A 81 -11.81 15.89 7.92
N SER A 82 -10.87 15.13 7.33
CA SER A 82 -11.14 14.34 6.12
C SER A 82 -12.32 13.39 6.32
N ARG A 83 -12.39 12.71 7.46
CA ARG A 83 -13.52 11.83 7.81
C ARG A 83 -14.83 12.61 7.97
N LEU A 84 -14.80 13.77 8.62
CA LEU A 84 -15.97 14.65 8.80
C LEU A 84 -16.49 15.21 7.46
N ASP A 85 -15.59 15.47 6.53
CA ASP A 85 -15.90 15.91 5.17
C ASP A 85 -16.42 14.77 4.28
N GLY A 86 -16.53 13.55 4.83
CA GLY A 86 -17.03 12.37 4.14
C GLY A 86 -15.99 11.67 3.26
N LEU A 87 -14.70 11.99 3.39
CA LEU A 87 -13.65 11.25 2.71
C LEU A 87 -13.48 9.87 3.36
N GLY A 88 -13.59 8.83 2.54
CA GLY A 88 -13.55 7.45 2.96
C GLY A 88 -12.13 6.91 3.16
N GLU A 89 -12.07 5.68 3.66
CA GLU A 89 -10.82 4.96 3.92
C GLU A 89 -9.93 4.86 2.67
N THR A 90 -10.50 4.62 1.50
CA THR A 90 -9.74 4.51 0.24
C THR A 90 -9.03 5.82 -0.11
N THR A 91 -9.65 6.98 0.10
CA THR A 91 -9.01 8.29 -0.12
C THR A 91 -7.86 8.49 0.86
N ILE A 92 -8.08 8.18 2.14
CA ILE A 92 -7.04 8.30 3.16
C ILE A 92 -5.87 7.36 2.85
N GLN A 93 -6.16 6.14 2.42
CA GLN A 93 -5.14 5.17 2.00
C GLN A 93 -4.30 5.69 0.84
N GLN A 94 -4.90 6.29 -0.19
CA GLN A 94 -4.13 6.92 -1.28
C GLN A 94 -3.20 8.01 -0.76
N VAL A 95 -3.69 8.88 0.12
CA VAL A 95 -2.88 9.96 0.70
C VAL A 95 -1.70 9.38 1.49
N VAL A 96 -1.95 8.38 2.33
CA VAL A 96 -0.89 7.73 3.11
C VAL A 96 0.10 7.02 2.19
N ARG A 97 -0.36 6.30 1.18
CA ARG A 97 0.49 5.59 0.22
C ARG A 97 1.39 6.55 -0.55
N GLY A 98 0.82 7.68 -1.00
CA GLY A 98 1.54 8.75 -1.66
C GLY A 98 2.57 9.40 -0.73
N GLN A 99 2.22 9.62 0.54
CA GLN A 99 3.15 10.18 1.53
C GLN A 99 4.34 9.25 1.82
N ILE A 100 4.12 7.93 1.85
CA ILE A 100 5.19 6.94 2.02
C ILE A 100 6.13 6.95 0.79
N ALA A 101 5.57 7.07 -0.41
CA ALA A 101 6.34 7.05 -1.66
C ALA A 101 7.08 8.37 -1.94
N TYR A 102 6.47 9.50 -1.57
CA TYR A 102 7.00 10.83 -1.86
C TYR A 102 7.03 11.70 -0.59
N PRO A 103 7.83 11.32 0.42
CA PRO A 103 7.88 12.08 1.64
C PRO A 103 8.61 13.41 1.46
N VAL A 104 8.26 14.38 2.30
CA VAL A 104 9.08 15.58 2.48
C VAL A 104 10.23 15.21 3.41
N THR A 105 11.40 14.94 2.82
CA THR A 105 12.63 14.56 3.52
C THR A 105 13.40 15.75 4.09
N ASP A 106 13.21 16.93 3.50
CA ASP A 106 13.82 18.20 3.92
C ASP A 106 12.73 19.29 3.97
N PRO A 107 12.00 19.41 5.09
CA PRO A 107 10.96 20.42 5.24
C PRO A 107 11.59 21.81 5.41
N SER A 108 10.90 22.85 4.97
CA SER A 108 11.32 24.25 5.18
C SER A 108 11.21 24.73 6.63
N THR A 109 10.80 23.84 7.54
CA THR A 109 10.73 24.07 8.98
C THR A 109 11.96 23.47 9.64
N ASP A 110 12.28 23.87 10.87
CA ASP A 110 13.38 23.28 11.64
C ASP A 110 13.07 21.85 12.16
N GLN A 111 12.11 21.15 11.56
CA GLN A 111 11.69 19.80 11.94
C GLN A 111 12.44 18.74 11.12
N VAL A 112 12.55 17.54 11.66
CA VAL A 112 13.10 16.39 10.93
C VAL A 112 12.09 15.96 9.87
N GLY A 113 12.54 15.82 8.61
CA GLY A 113 11.73 15.30 7.52
C GLY A 113 11.43 13.81 7.66
N MET A 114 10.38 13.36 6.97
CA MET A 114 10.06 11.92 6.92
C MET A 114 11.09 11.22 6.01
N PRO A 115 11.78 10.17 6.49
CA PRO A 115 12.70 9.42 5.64
C PRO A 115 12.01 8.81 4.42
N ALA A 116 12.72 8.77 3.30
CA ALA A 116 12.29 8.03 2.10
C ALA A 116 12.54 6.53 2.26
N ASP A 117 11.86 5.75 1.42
CA ASP A 117 12.10 4.31 1.21
C ASP A 117 12.03 3.46 2.50
N ILE A 118 11.21 3.88 3.47
CA ILE A 118 10.97 3.11 4.71
C ILE A 118 10.29 1.78 4.37
N PHE A 119 9.32 1.81 3.45
CA PHE A 119 8.67 0.65 2.87
C PHE A 119 8.28 0.92 1.41
N GLU A 120 8.24 -0.14 0.60
CA GLU A 120 7.85 -0.10 -0.80
C GLU A 120 6.83 -1.21 -1.12
N GLY A 121 6.34 -1.23 -2.36
CA GLY A 121 5.48 -2.31 -2.86
C GLY A 121 4.29 -2.64 -1.93
N GLN A 122 4.15 -3.91 -1.61
CA GLN A 122 3.07 -4.44 -0.76
C GLN A 122 3.21 -4.01 0.71
N ASP A 123 4.43 -3.93 1.26
CA ASP A 123 4.60 -3.53 2.66
C ASP A 123 4.09 -2.09 2.87
N ALA A 124 4.35 -1.18 1.93
CA ALA A 124 3.80 0.17 1.98
C ALA A 124 2.27 0.21 1.75
N GLU A 125 1.73 -0.71 0.97
CA GLU A 125 0.28 -0.87 0.77
C GLU A 125 -0.42 -1.34 2.06
N ASP A 126 0.18 -2.31 2.75
CA ASP A 126 -0.30 -2.84 4.02
C ASP A 126 -0.28 -1.76 5.10
N VAL A 127 0.82 -1.00 5.21
CA VAL A 127 0.90 0.15 6.14
C VAL A 127 -0.16 1.19 5.81
N ALA A 128 -0.32 1.57 4.54
CA ALA A 128 -1.32 2.56 4.14
C ALA A 128 -2.75 2.08 4.43
N THR A 129 -3.04 0.81 4.19
CA THR A 129 -4.34 0.19 4.51
C THR A 129 -4.60 0.21 6.01
N TYR A 130 -3.61 -0.18 6.81
CA TYR A 130 -3.72 -0.14 8.27
C TYR A 130 -3.96 1.28 8.78
N VAL A 131 -3.11 2.24 8.41
CA VAL A 131 -3.22 3.63 8.87
C VAL A 131 -4.57 4.20 8.46
N ALA A 132 -5.01 3.99 7.21
CA ALA A 132 -6.30 4.44 6.77
C ALA A 132 -7.44 3.88 7.62
N ALA A 133 -7.39 2.61 8.02
CA ALA A 133 -8.42 1.98 8.82
C ALA A 133 -8.60 2.55 10.24
N VAL A 134 -7.57 3.20 10.81
CA VAL A 134 -7.58 3.63 12.23
C VAL A 134 -7.33 5.12 12.44
N ALA A 135 -6.65 5.79 11.53
CA ALA A 135 -6.27 7.18 11.71
C ALA A 135 -7.50 8.10 11.70
N GLY A 136 -7.53 9.03 12.66
CA GLY A 136 -8.67 9.91 12.87
C GLY A 136 -9.89 9.28 13.53
N LEU A 137 -9.85 8.01 13.93
CA LEU A 137 -11.00 7.29 14.51
C LEU A 137 -10.77 6.88 15.97
N ASP A 138 -11.82 6.95 16.77
CA ASP A 138 -11.87 6.40 18.13
C ASP A 138 -12.00 4.87 18.14
N ALA A 139 -11.95 4.28 19.34
CA ALA A 139 -12.08 2.84 19.52
C ALA A 139 -13.44 2.26 19.07
N SER A 140 -14.44 3.11 18.85
CA SER A 140 -15.76 2.73 18.33
C SER A 140 -15.85 2.88 16.80
N GLY A 141 -14.79 3.36 16.15
CA GLY A 141 -14.75 3.62 14.71
C GLY A 141 -15.37 4.96 14.29
N ASN A 142 -15.67 5.85 15.23
CA ASN A 142 -16.18 7.19 14.92
C ASN A 142 -15.03 8.18 14.81
N PRO A 143 -15.12 9.21 13.95
CA PRO A 143 -14.14 10.28 13.95
C PRO A 143 -13.99 10.90 15.34
N PHE A 144 -12.76 11.16 15.78
CA PHE A 144 -12.57 11.85 17.05
C PHE A 144 -13.27 13.20 17.03
N ASP A 145 -13.87 13.56 18.17
CA ASP A 145 -14.46 14.87 18.35
C ASP A 145 -13.34 15.94 18.26
N PRO A 146 -13.39 16.86 17.28
CA PRO A 146 -12.40 17.92 17.15
C PRO A 146 -12.32 18.81 18.40
N ALA A 147 -13.42 18.92 19.16
CA ALA A 147 -13.47 19.66 20.42
C ALA A 147 -12.94 18.86 21.62
N ASN A 148 -12.87 17.52 21.52
CA ASN A 148 -12.42 16.61 22.58
C ASN A 148 -11.38 15.60 22.05
N PRO A 149 -10.18 16.08 21.74
CA PRO A 149 -9.10 15.26 21.22
C PRO A 149 -8.76 14.07 22.17
N PRO A 150 -8.61 12.81 21.68
CA PRO A 150 -8.21 11.67 22.49
C PRO A 150 -6.93 11.94 23.25
N LYS A 151 -7.04 11.85 24.59
CA LYS A 151 -5.86 11.94 25.45
C LYS A 151 -4.97 10.72 25.16
N PRO A 152 -3.64 10.91 25.01
CA PRO A 152 -2.73 9.78 24.86
C PRO A 152 -2.99 8.79 26.00
N LYS A 153 -3.26 7.52 25.66
CA LYS A 153 -3.47 6.47 26.65
C LYS A 153 -2.19 6.37 27.50
N PRO A 154 -2.28 6.38 28.85
CA PRO A 154 -1.13 6.09 29.70
C PRO A 154 -0.52 4.75 29.28
N PRO A 155 0.80 4.53 29.45
CA PRO A 155 1.39 3.24 29.12
C PRO A 155 0.56 2.13 29.78
N ALA A 156 0.23 1.08 29.01
CA ALA A 156 -0.15 -0.17 29.64
C ALA A 156 1.02 -0.52 30.57
N GLY A 157 0.76 -0.54 31.88
CA GLY A 157 1.78 -0.78 32.89
C GLY A 157 2.55 -2.03 32.51
N GLY A 158 3.83 -1.86 32.19
CA GLY A 158 4.77 -2.96 32.13
C GLY A 158 5.15 -3.30 33.56
N GLU A 159 4.75 -4.49 34.00
CA GLU A 159 5.46 -5.25 35.02
C GLU A 159 6.78 -5.78 34.44
#